data_AF-A0A382AMU2-F1
#
_entry.id   AF-A0A382AMU2-F1
#
_cell.length_a   1.000
_cell.length_b   1.000
_cell.length_c   1.000
_cell.angle_alpha   90.00
_cell.angle_beta   90.00
_cell.angle_gamma   90.00
#
_symmetry.space_group_name_H-M   'P 1'
#
loop_
_entity.id
_entity.type
_entity.pdbx_description
1 polymer ?
#
loop_
_entity_poly.entity_id
_entity_poly.type
_entity_poly.pdbx_seq_one_letter_code
_entity_poly.pdbx_strand_id
1 'polypeptide(L)'
;MADKDGDSKGDKLLYCSFCGKSQHEVRKLIAGPSVFVCDECVELCNEIIREEIDDSETEDSQESTYPTPQEICNRLDEYVIGQAEAKKVLSVAVYNHYKRIEHAEAVGEVDISKSNILMIGPTGSGKTLLAETLARELNVPFTIADATTLTEAGYVGEDVENIIQKLLQK
;
A
#
# COMPACT_ATOMS: atom_id res chain seq x y z
N MET A 1 -9.07 -29.43 73.33
CA MET A 1 -7.82 -28.64 73.19
C MET A 1 -7.28 -29.01 71.81
N ALA A 2 -7.70 -28.28 70.78
CA ALA A 2 -7.04 -27.06 70.25
C ALA A 2 -5.63 -27.44 69.74
N ASP A 3 -5.29 -27.33 68.45
CA ASP A 3 -5.49 -26.17 67.57
C ASP A 3 -5.75 -26.55 66.10
N LYS A 4 -6.53 -25.68 65.43
CA LYS A 4 -6.76 -25.62 63.98
C LYS A 4 -5.81 -24.57 63.41
N ASP A 5 -4.87 -24.97 62.56
CA ASP A 5 -4.18 -24.03 61.67
C ASP A 5 -4.78 -24.15 60.26
N GLY A 6 -5.70 -23.22 59.96
CA GLY A 6 -6.07 -22.89 58.60
C GLY A 6 -5.08 -21.85 58.08
N ASP A 7 -4.14 -22.28 57.23
CA ASP A 7 -3.23 -21.35 56.58
C ASP A 7 -3.82 -20.92 55.23
N SER A 8 -4.25 -19.67 55.20
CA SER A 8 -4.82 -18.99 54.05
C SER A 8 -3.71 -18.74 53.02
N LYS A 9 -3.70 -19.51 51.93
CA LYS A 9 -2.91 -19.16 50.75
C LYS A 9 -3.44 -17.85 50.18
N GLY A 10 -2.82 -16.75 50.57
CA GLY A 10 -3.01 -15.45 49.96
C GLY A 10 -2.55 -15.52 48.51
N ASP A 11 -3.49 -15.71 47.59
CA ASP A 11 -3.29 -15.39 46.19
C ASP A 11 -2.77 -13.95 46.13
N LYS A 12 -1.52 -13.78 45.71
CA LYS A 12 -0.96 -12.45 45.48
C LYS A 12 -1.80 -11.81 44.41
N LEU A 13 -2.71 -10.94 44.83
CA LEU A 13 -3.51 -10.12 43.93
C LEU A 13 -2.56 -9.42 42.97
N LEU A 14 -2.68 -9.77 41.69
CA LEU A 14 -1.89 -9.17 40.62
C LEU A 14 -2.57 -7.86 40.23
N TYR A 15 -1.76 -6.82 40.04
CA TYR A 15 -2.23 -5.49 39.69
C TYR A 15 -1.66 -5.07 38.33
N CYS A 16 -2.47 -4.38 37.53
CA CYS A 16 -2.00 -3.77 36.30
C CYS A 16 -0.98 -2.66 36.61
N SER A 17 0.16 -2.68 35.94
CA SER A 17 1.22 -1.70 36.11
C SER A 17 0.91 -0.32 35.51
N PHE A 18 -0.16 -0.22 34.71
CA PHE A 18 -0.60 1.03 34.07
C PHE A 18 -1.72 1.73 34.86
N CYS A 19 -2.83 1.04 35.14
CA CYS A 19 -3.99 1.63 35.82
C CYS A 19 -4.12 1.26 37.31
N GLY A 20 -3.32 0.31 37.82
CA GLY A 20 -3.36 -0.12 39.22
C GLY A 20 -4.54 -1.02 39.59
N LYS A 21 -5.44 -1.35 38.65
CA LYS A 21 -6.56 -2.27 38.90
C LYS A 21 -6.09 -3.68 39.20
N SER A 22 -6.78 -4.35 40.12
CA SER A 22 -6.56 -5.75 40.48
C SER A 22 -7.08 -6.71 39.40
N GLN A 23 -6.58 -7.95 39.40
CA GLN A 23 -7.02 -9.01 38.50
C GLN A 23 -8.54 -9.28 38.51
N HIS A 24 -9.22 -8.97 39.62
CA HIS A 24 -10.68 -9.16 39.74
C HIS A 24 -11.50 -8.00 39.17
N GLU A 25 -10.89 -6.84 38.97
CA GLU A 25 -11.56 -5.63 38.46
C GLU A 25 -11.50 -5.52 36.93
N VAL A 26 -10.73 -6.39 36.27
CA VAL A 26 -10.54 -6.39 34.82
C VAL A 26 -10.91 -7.73 34.22
N ARG A 27 -11.37 -7.75 32.98
CA ARG A 27 -11.81 -8.99 32.32
C ARG A 27 -10.62 -9.88 31.96
N LYS A 28 -9.48 -9.28 31.59
CA LYS A 28 -8.22 -10.00 31.35
C LYS A 28 -7.03 -9.22 31.87
N LEU A 29 -6.11 -9.94 32.51
CA LEU A 29 -4.80 -9.42 32.90
C LEU A 29 -3.72 -10.26 32.22
N ILE A 30 -2.86 -9.61 31.43
CA ILE A 30 -1.79 -10.23 30.66
C ILE A 30 -0.49 -10.11 31.46
N ALA A 31 0.19 -11.24 31.67
CA ALA A 31 1.43 -11.32 32.46
C ALA A 31 2.67 -11.36 31.56
N GLY A 32 3.58 -10.40 31.75
CA GLY A 32 4.95 -10.40 31.22
C GLY A 32 5.98 -10.79 32.29
N PRO A 33 7.28 -10.85 31.94
CA PRO A 33 8.35 -11.27 32.87
C PRO A 33 8.45 -10.44 34.15
N SER A 34 8.13 -9.13 34.08
CA SER A 34 8.21 -8.20 35.21
C SER A 34 7.07 -7.17 35.25
N VAL A 35 6.05 -7.31 34.41
CA VAL A 35 4.99 -6.30 34.20
C VAL A 35 3.65 -6.95 33.88
N PHE A 36 2.55 -6.31 34.26
CA PHE A 36 1.20 -6.78 33.97
C PHE A 36 0.37 -5.67 33.33
N VAL A 37 -0.39 -6.01 32.28
CA VAL A 37 -1.26 -5.05 31.57
C VAL A 37 -2.67 -5.62 31.44
N CYS A 38 -3.70 -4.82 31.71
CA CYS A 38 -5.09 -5.25 31.54
C CYS A 38 -5.62 -4.94 30.14
N ASP A 39 -6.74 -5.57 29.78
CA ASP A 39 -7.41 -5.36 28.49
C ASP A 39 -7.81 -3.90 28.25
N GLU A 40 -8.31 -3.20 29.27
CA GLU A 40 -8.66 -1.78 29.15
C GLU A 40 -7.46 -0.89 28.84
N CYS A 41 -6.29 -1.14 29.46
CA CYS A 41 -5.08 -0.38 29.18
C CYS A 41 -4.54 -0.67 27.77
N VAL A 42 -4.70 -1.91 27.28
CA VAL A 42 -4.33 -2.25 25.89
C VAL A 42 -5.25 -1.53 24.91
N GLU A 43 -6.56 -1.45 25.19
CA GLU A 43 -7.51 -0.69 24.37
C GLU A 43 -7.16 0.80 24.34
N LEU A 44 -6.92 1.40 25.51
CA LEU A 44 -6.55 2.81 25.62
C LEU A 44 -5.20 3.10 24.92
N CYS A 45 -4.19 2.25 25.10
CA CYS A 45 -2.93 2.41 24.39
C CYS A 45 -3.11 2.27 22.88
N ASN A 46 -3.96 1.36 22.41
CA ASN A 46 -4.27 1.23 20.99
C ASN A 46 -5.02 2.45 20.44
N GLU A 47 -5.90 3.07 21.22
CA GLU A 47 -6.59 4.31 20.85
C GLU A 47 -5.59 5.47 20.71
N ILE A 48 -4.72 5.67 21.70
CA ILE A 48 -3.67 6.70 21.66
C ILE A 48 -2.72 6.49 20.47
N ILE A 49 -2.31 5.24 20.20
CA ILE A 49 -1.44 4.93 19.05
C ILE A 49 -2.16 5.20 17.73
N ARG A 50 -3.46 4.92 17.64
CA ARG A 50 -4.25 5.20 16.43
C ARG A 50 -4.43 6.70 16.23
N GLU A 51 -4.71 7.46 17.28
CA GLU A 51 -4.80 8.92 17.21
C GLU A 51 -3.46 9.54 16.78
N GLU A 52 -2.31 9.06 17.26
CA GLU A 52 -1.00 9.55 16.77
C GLU A 52 -0.74 9.19 15.30
N ILE A 53 -1.24 8.04 14.82
CA ILE A 53 -1.17 7.67 13.39
C ILE A 53 -2.12 8.57 12.58
N ASP A 54 -3.35 8.78 13.03
CA ASP A 54 -4.35 9.60 12.33
C ASP A 54 -4.02 11.11 12.39
N ASP A 55 -3.37 11.59 13.45
CA ASP A 55 -2.84 12.97 13.55
C ASP A 55 -1.62 13.16 12.64
N SER A 56 -0.81 12.11 12.42
CA SER A 56 0.19 12.12 11.35
C SER A 56 -0.44 12.14 9.95
N GLU A 57 -1.66 11.61 9.79
CA GLU A 57 -2.41 11.67 8.52
C GLU A 57 -3.16 12.99 8.30
N THR A 58 -3.39 13.81 9.34
CA THR A 58 -4.12 15.09 9.23
C THR A 58 -3.24 16.35 9.16
N GLU A 59 -1.95 16.27 9.52
CA GLU A 59 -0.98 17.34 9.28
C GLU A 59 -0.16 17.19 7.98
N ASP A 60 -0.29 16.08 7.26
CA ASP A 60 0.33 15.92 5.95
C ASP A 60 -0.51 16.62 4.87
N SER A 61 0.00 17.76 4.41
CA SER A 61 0.04 18.00 2.97
C SER A 61 0.59 16.75 2.29
N GLN A 62 -0.29 15.81 1.92
CA GLN A 62 0.02 14.50 1.34
C GLN A 62 1.20 14.62 0.36
N GLU A 63 2.41 14.32 0.81
CA GLU A 63 3.52 14.04 -0.09
C GLU A 63 3.17 12.70 -0.71
N SER A 64 2.48 12.73 -1.85
CA SER A 64 2.21 11.55 -2.63
C SER A 64 3.54 10.81 -2.84
N THR A 65 3.61 9.53 -2.44
CA THR A 65 4.81 8.68 -2.56
C THR A 65 5.30 8.54 -4.02
N TYR A 66 4.50 9.00 -4.98
CA TYR A 66 4.74 8.98 -6.41
C TYR A 66 4.87 10.41 -6.97
N PRO A 67 5.70 10.60 -8.01
CA PRO A 67 6.01 11.91 -8.57
C PRO A 67 4.79 12.59 -9.19
N THR A 68 4.78 13.92 -9.15
CA THR A 68 3.72 14.72 -9.78
C THR A 68 3.74 14.57 -11.31
N PRO A 69 2.63 14.85 -12.02
CA PRO A 69 2.62 14.77 -13.48
C PRO A 69 3.68 15.65 -14.15
N GLN A 70 4.01 16.80 -13.54
CA GLN A 70 5.06 17.68 -14.04
C GLN A 70 6.44 17.04 -13.90
N GLU A 71 6.75 16.44 -12.75
CA GLU A 71 8.01 15.71 -12.55
C GLU A 71 8.15 14.54 -13.51
N ILE A 72 7.09 13.74 -13.72
CA ILE A 72 7.11 12.64 -14.68
C ILE A 72 7.40 13.19 -16.09
N CYS A 73 6.75 14.28 -16.49
CA CYS A 73 6.97 14.88 -17.80
C CYS A 73 8.41 15.38 -17.95
N ASN A 74 8.98 16.03 -16.93
CA ASN A 74 10.35 16.51 -16.93
C ASN A 74 11.37 15.36 -17.04
N ARG A 75 11.15 14.26 -16.31
CA ARG A 75 11.99 13.06 -16.44
C ARG A 75 11.91 12.46 -17.85
N LEU A 76 10.71 12.41 -18.44
CA LEU A 76 10.55 11.95 -19.82
C LEU A 76 11.22 12.90 -20.85
N ASP A 77 11.29 14.20 -20.56
CA ASP A 77 11.94 15.20 -21.41
C ASP A 77 13.45 14.98 -21.54
N GLU A 78 14.10 14.36 -20.55
CA GLU A 78 15.54 14.06 -20.58
C GLU A 78 15.90 13.00 -21.63
N TYR A 79 14.97 12.10 -21.98
CA TYR A 79 15.24 10.96 -22.87
C TYR A 79 14.52 11.05 -24.21
N VAL A 80 13.29 11.57 -24.24
CA VAL A 80 12.48 11.67 -25.46
C VAL A 80 12.39 13.14 -25.83
N ILE A 81 12.83 13.53 -27.02
CA ILE A 81 12.76 14.94 -27.45
C ILE A 81 11.45 15.21 -28.20
N GLY A 82 10.75 16.29 -27.86
CA GLY A 82 9.44 16.63 -28.44
C GLY A 82 8.28 15.83 -27.84
N GLN A 83 7.24 15.52 -28.62
CA GLN A 83 6.10 14.71 -28.19
C GLN A 83 5.39 15.20 -26.89
N ALA A 84 5.31 16.53 -26.71
CA ALA A 84 4.82 17.15 -25.48
C ALA A 84 3.40 16.68 -25.09
N GLU A 85 2.51 16.51 -26.06
CA GLU A 85 1.16 16.02 -25.82
C GLU A 85 1.16 14.59 -25.27
N ALA A 86 1.92 13.68 -25.89
CA ALA A 86 2.01 12.29 -25.46
C ALA A 86 2.59 12.18 -24.04
N LYS A 87 3.64 12.95 -23.73
CA LYS A 87 4.22 13.00 -22.38
C LYS A 87 3.21 13.47 -21.35
N LYS A 88 2.52 14.58 -21.62
CA LYS A 88 1.48 15.11 -20.71
C LYS A 88 0.39 14.06 -20.45
N VAL A 89 -0.09 13.39 -21.48
CA VAL A 89 -1.12 12.33 -21.35
C VAL A 89 -0.60 11.17 -20.52
N LEU A 90 0.62 10.68 -20.79
CA LEU A 90 1.25 9.60 -20.03
C LEU A 90 1.43 9.97 -18.56
N SER A 91 1.96 11.15 -18.28
CA SER A 91 2.19 11.63 -16.92
C SER A 91 0.90 11.72 -16.11
N VAL A 92 -0.18 12.25 -16.69
CA VAL A 92 -1.49 12.32 -16.02
C VAL A 92 -2.09 10.94 -15.82
N ALA A 93 -2.05 10.08 -16.84
CA ALA A 93 -2.61 8.74 -16.77
C ALA A 93 -1.94 7.88 -15.70
N VAL A 94 -0.61 7.98 -15.57
CA VAL A 94 0.13 7.25 -14.54
C VAL A 94 -0.10 7.83 -13.15
N TYR A 95 -0.11 9.14 -13.01
CA TYR A 95 -0.47 9.76 -11.73
C TYR A 95 -1.87 9.33 -11.25
N ASN A 96 -2.85 9.30 -12.16
CA ASN A 96 -4.20 8.80 -11.86
C ASN A 96 -4.20 7.28 -11.59
N HIS A 97 -3.30 6.53 -12.21
CA HIS A 97 -3.15 5.10 -11.94
C HIS A 97 -2.70 4.85 -10.50
N TYR A 98 -1.73 5.61 -9.99
CA TYR A 98 -1.30 5.53 -8.60
C TYR A 98 -2.38 5.96 -7.62
N LYS A 99 -3.03 7.10 -7.87
CA LYS A 99 -4.20 7.52 -7.07
C LYS A 99 -5.26 6.43 -6.97
N ARG A 100 -5.59 5.80 -8.09
CA ARG A 100 -6.56 4.72 -8.11
C ARG A 100 -6.12 3.50 -7.31
N ILE A 101 -4.83 3.19 -7.22
CA ILE A 101 -4.32 2.08 -6.41
C ILE A 101 -4.43 2.42 -4.92
N GLU A 102 -4.07 3.63 -4.52
CA GLU A 102 -4.18 4.08 -3.11
C GLU A 102 -5.62 4.11 -2.62
N HIS A 103 -6.53 4.62 -3.45
CA HIS A 103 -7.96 4.69 -3.14
C HIS A 103 -8.71 3.36 -3.39
N ALA A 104 -8.02 2.26 -3.75
CA ALA A 104 -8.67 0.99 -4.06
C ALA A 104 -9.32 0.33 -2.83
N GLU A 105 -8.87 0.64 -1.62
CA GLU A 105 -9.37 0.08 -0.36
C GLU A 105 -10.37 1.01 0.38
N ALA A 106 -10.56 2.25 -0.10
CA ALA A 106 -11.44 3.23 0.52
C ALA A 106 -12.92 2.91 0.26
N VAL A 107 -13.60 2.33 1.26
CA VAL A 107 -15.02 1.97 1.18
C VAL A 107 -15.88 3.23 1.17
N GLY A 108 -16.58 3.48 0.05
CA GLY A 108 -17.56 4.57 -0.08
C GLY A 108 -17.06 5.81 -0.85
N GLU A 109 -15.83 5.80 -1.34
CA GLU A 109 -15.30 6.85 -2.21
C GLU A 109 -15.61 6.62 -3.70
N VAL A 110 -15.43 7.70 -4.48
CA VAL A 110 -15.68 7.77 -5.91
C VAL A 110 -14.80 6.77 -6.67
N ASP A 111 -15.41 5.93 -7.50
CA ASP A 111 -14.69 4.94 -8.32
C ASP A 111 -13.85 5.63 -9.40
N ILE A 112 -12.52 5.50 -9.32
CA ILE A 112 -11.58 6.08 -10.28
C ILE A 112 -11.39 5.11 -11.44
N SER A 113 -11.82 5.50 -12.64
CA SER A 113 -11.70 4.66 -13.85
C SER A 113 -10.24 4.40 -14.28
N LYS A 114 -10.00 3.25 -14.92
CA LYS A 114 -8.68 2.90 -15.48
C LYS A 114 -8.31 3.81 -16.65
N SER A 115 -7.15 4.44 -16.59
CA SER A 115 -6.59 5.25 -17.68
C SER A 115 -5.74 4.42 -18.64
N ASN A 116 -6.38 3.67 -19.56
CA ASN A 116 -5.67 3.00 -20.65
C ASN A 116 -5.32 4.00 -21.76
N ILE A 117 -4.19 3.80 -22.44
CA ILE A 117 -3.66 4.75 -23.44
C ILE A 117 -3.47 4.05 -24.78
N LEU A 118 -3.89 4.71 -25.86
CA LEU A 118 -3.58 4.34 -27.24
C LEU A 118 -2.60 5.37 -27.82
N MET A 119 -1.38 4.95 -28.15
CA MET A 119 -0.39 5.83 -28.77
C MET A 119 -0.40 5.70 -30.30
N ILE A 120 -0.71 6.78 -31.00
CA ILE A 120 -0.75 6.83 -32.46
C ILE A 120 0.39 7.73 -32.96
N GLY A 121 1.16 7.24 -33.94
CA GLY A 121 2.23 8.03 -34.55
C GLY A 121 3.06 7.21 -35.55
N PRO A 122 3.87 7.89 -36.40
CA PRO A 122 4.67 7.22 -37.43
C PRO A 122 5.72 6.28 -36.82
N THR A 123 6.31 5.41 -37.64
CA THR A 123 7.44 4.57 -37.22
C THR A 123 8.61 5.45 -36.77
N GLY A 124 9.37 5.01 -35.77
CA GLY A 124 10.53 5.75 -35.26
C GLY A 124 10.24 7.02 -34.44
N SER A 125 8.98 7.32 -34.14
CA SER A 125 8.59 8.52 -33.33
C SER A 125 8.85 8.42 -31.82
N GLY A 126 9.38 7.29 -31.33
CA GLY A 126 9.70 7.12 -29.91
C GLY A 126 8.56 6.54 -29.04
N LYS A 127 7.50 5.97 -29.62
CA LYS A 127 6.39 5.36 -28.85
C LYS A 127 6.86 4.27 -27.86
N THR A 128 7.69 3.34 -28.32
CA THR A 128 8.24 2.27 -27.46
C THR A 128 9.19 2.85 -26.41
N LEU A 129 10.04 3.80 -26.81
CA LEU A 129 10.97 4.49 -25.90
C LEU A 129 10.24 5.23 -24.78
N LEU A 130 9.14 5.93 -25.09
CA LEU A 130 8.31 6.60 -24.08
C LEU A 130 7.82 5.62 -23.01
N ALA A 131 7.31 4.45 -23.42
CA ALA A 131 6.81 3.45 -22.48
C ALA A 131 7.93 2.82 -21.63
N GLU A 132 9.07 2.50 -22.25
CA GLU A 132 10.24 1.94 -21.55
C GLU A 132 10.86 2.94 -20.56
N THR A 133 11.03 4.21 -20.96
CA THR A 133 11.56 5.24 -20.08
C THR A 133 10.61 5.49 -18.92
N LEU A 134 9.31 5.57 -19.16
CA LEU A 134 8.31 5.78 -18.11
C LEU A 134 8.37 4.67 -17.05
N ALA A 135 8.46 3.42 -17.47
CA ALA A 135 8.59 2.29 -16.55
C ALA A 135 9.88 2.34 -15.72
N ARG A 136 11.00 2.71 -16.36
CA ARG A 136 12.30 2.85 -15.71
C ARG A 136 12.30 3.97 -14.67
N GLU A 137 11.77 5.14 -15.02
CA GLU A 137 11.74 6.32 -14.14
C GLU A 137 10.84 6.13 -12.91
N LEU A 138 9.88 5.22 -13.00
CA LEU A 138 8.94 4.89 -11.93
C LEU A 138 9.29 3.59 -11.19
N ASN A 139 10.34 2.89 -11.60
CA ASN A 139 10.78 1.61 -11.03
C ASN A 139 9.63 0.58 -10.89
N VAL A 140 8.77 0.46 -11.91
CA VAL A 140 7.66 -0.49 -11.92
C VAL A 140 7.90 -1.68 -12.85
N PRO A 141 7.31 -2.86 -12.57
CA PRO A 141 7.32 -3.98 -13.50
C PRO A 141 6.75 -3.57 -14.86
N PHE A 142 7.43 -3.96 -15.94
CA PHE A 142 7.06 -3.59 -17.29
C PHE A 142 7.35 -4.70 -18.29
N THR A 143 6.39 -4.93 -19.19
CA THR A 143 6.46 -5.94 -20.24
C THR A 143 6.05 -5.33 -21.58
N ILE A 144 6.69 -5.79 -22.65
CA ILE A 144 6.36 -5.43 -24.04
C ILE A 144 5.81 -6.69 -24.70
N ALA A 145 4.66 -6.55 -25.34
CA ALA A 145 4.02 -7.62 -26.10
C ALA A 145 3.67 -7.13 -27.50
N ASP A 146 3.78 -8.02 -28.49
CA ASP A 146 3.35 -7.77 -29.86
C ASP A 146 1.97 -8.40 -30.06
N ALA A 147 0.98 -7.59 -30.46
CA ALA A 147 -0.37 -8.10 -30.69
C ALA A 147 -0.45 -9.04 -31.90
N THR A 148 0.50 -8.97 -32.83
CA THR A 148 0.51 -9.82 -34.04
C THR A 148 0.86 -11.28 -33.74
N THR A 149 1.48 -11.57 -32.58
CA THR A 149 1.82 -12.93 -32.16
C THR A 149 0.72 -13.61 -31.35
N LEU A 150 -0.33 -12.87 -30.97
CA LEU A 150 -1.43 -13.37 -30.17
C LEU A 150 -2.45 -14.10 -31.04
N THR A 151 -2.86 -15.30 -30.62
CA THR A 151 -3.88 -16.09 -31.32
C THR A 151 -4.94 -16.61 -30.33
N GLU A 152 -6.20 -16.62 -30.77
CA GLU A 152 -7.37 -16.89 -29.92
C GLU A 152 -7.38 -18.28 -29.27
N ALA A 153 -6.76 -19.29 -29.90
CA ALA A 153 -6.81 -20.68 -29.45
C ALA A 153 -5.48 -21.23 -28.91
N GLY A 154 -4.42 -20.40 -28.79
CA GLY A 154 -3.10 -20.84 -28.31
C GLY A 154 -2.46 -22.00 -29.11
N TYR A 155 -3.01 -22.36 -30.27
CA TYR A 155 -2.60 -23.56 -31.02
C TYR A 155 -1.29 -23.32 -31.79
N VAL A 156 -1.04 -22.07 -32.20
CA VAL A 156 0.21 -21.59 -32.82
C VAL A 156 0.37 -20.09 -32.51
N GLY A 157 1.03 -19.72 -31.41
CA GLY A 157 1.23 -18.31 -31.02
C GLY A 157 1.41 -18.13 -29.50
N GLU A 158 1.58 -16.89 -29.05
CA GLU A 158 1.58 -16.57 -27.61
C GLU A 158 0.15 -16.38 -27.10
N ASP A 159 -0.16 -16.91 -25.91
CA ASP A 159 -1.41 -16.64 -25.18
C ASP A 159 -1.34 -15.25 -24.49
N VAL A 160 -2.50 -14.62 -24.28
CA VAL A 160 -2.64 -13.39 -23.50
C VAL A 160 -2.14 -13.60 -22.06
N GLU A 161 -2.34 -14.79 -21.48
CA GLU A 161 -1.85 -15.12 -20.13
C GLU A 161 -0.32 -15.04 -20.02
N ASN A 162 0.41 -15.35 -21.11
CA ASN A 162 1.87 -15.25 -21.14
C ASN A 162 2.36 -13.80 -20.95
N ILE A 163 1.57 -12.80 -21.34
CA ILE A 163 1.92 -11.38 -21.12
C ILE A 163 1.95 -11.08 -19.63
N ILE A 164 0.96 -11.57 -18.88
CA ILE A 164 0.87 -11.40 -17.42
C ILE A 164 1.97 -12.18 -16.72
N GLN A 165 2.27 -13.41 -17.17
CA GLN A 165 3.37 -14.19 -16.64
C GLN A 165 4.72 -13.48 -16.81
N LYS A 166 4.98 -12.89 -17.99
CA LYS A 166 6.18 -12.09 -18.26
C LYS A 166 6.26 -10.84 -17.38
N LEU A 167 5.12 -10.23 -17.03
CA LEU A 167 5.07 -9.08 -16.13
C LEU A 167 5.38 -9.45 -14.68
N LEU A 168 4.94 -10.63 -14.20
CA LEU A 168 5.15 -11.11 -12.83
C LEU A 168 6.56 -11.67 -12.58
N GLN A 169 7.23 -12.20 -13.60
CA GLN A 169 8.55 -12.83 -13.47
C GLN A 169 9.73 -11.84 -13.43
N LYS A 170 9.47 -10.55 -13.64
CA LYS A 170 10.46 -9.46 -13.52
C LYS A 170 10.24 -8.68 -12.24
#